data_AF-A0A353LRN5-F1
#
_entry.id   AF-A0A353LRN5-F1
#
_cell.length_a   1.000
_cell.length_b   1.000
_cell.length_c   1.000
_cell.angle_alpha   90.00
_cell.angle_beta   90.00
_cell.angle_gamma   90.00
#
_symmetry.space_group_name_H-M   'P 1'
#
loop_
_entity.id
_entity.type
_entity.pdbx_description
1 polymer ?
#
loop_
_entity_poly.entity_id
_entity_poly.type
_entity_poly.pdbx_seq_one_letter_code
_entity_poly.pdbx_strand_id
1 'polypeptide(L)'
;KAGQWEMALNYWRSLKSDDDAVFDTEIKIDASAIVPQVTWGTSPEDVLPITGNVPDPAQESDPAKRQAISRALNYMGLTPGTPLK
;
A
#
# COMPACT_ATOMS: atom_id res chain seq x y z
N LYS A 1 -2.51 11.95 37.89
CA LYS A 1 -2.97 11.14 36.73
C LYS A 1 -2.34 11.57 35.39
N ALA A 2 -1.62 12.69 35.31
CA ALA A 2 -0.76 13.08 34.18
C ALA A 2 0.73 12.82 34.51
N GLY A 3 1.10 11.59 34.85
CA GLY A 3 2.53 11.25 35.07
C GLY A 3 2.88 9.91 34.46
N GLN A 4 1.97 8.93 34.58
CA GLN A 4 2.11 7.63 33.92
C GLN A 4 2.06 7.74 32.39
N TRP A 5 1.26 8.67 31.85
CA TRP A 5 1.18 8.93 30.41
C TRP A 5 2.49 9.47 29.85
N GLU A 6 3.08 10.46 30.52
CA GLU A 6 4.34 11.11 30.15
C GLU A 6 5.50 10.13 30.26
N MET A 7 5.50 9.27 31.30
CA MET A 7 6.47 8.18 31.42
C MET A 7 6.36 7.19 30.26
N ALA A 8 5.15 6.77 29.89
CA ALA A 8 4.93 5.86 28.77
C ALA A 8 5.35 6.49 27.43
N LEU A 9 5.02 7.77 27.22
CA LEU A 9 5.40 8.53 26.03
C LEU A 9 6.93 8.64 25.90
N ASN A 10 7.61 8.96 27.00
CA ASN A 10 9.07 9.09 27.02
C ASN A 10 9.74 7.75 26.70
N TYR A 11 9.24 6.65 27.28
CA TYR A 11 9.73 5.32 26.99
C TYR A 11 9.48 4.91 25.53
N TRP A 12 8.29 5.14 24.98
CA TRP A 12 8.00 4.80 23.58
C TRP A 12 8.86 5.59 22.60
N ARG A 13 9.15 6.86 22.89
CA ARG A 13 10.06 7.69 22.08
C ARG A 13 11.51 7.21 22.12
N SER A 14 11.93 6.46 23.15
CA SER A 14 13.28 5.91 23.21
C SER A 14 13.47 4.63 22.41
N LEU A 15 12.40 4.03 21.89
CA LEU A 15 12.49 2.81 21.08
C LEU A 15 12.93 3.15 19.64
N LYS A 16 14.15 2.76 19.29
CA LYS A 16 14.72 2.86 17.94
C LYS A 16 15.68 1.69 17.70
N SER A 17 15.99 1.38 16.44
CA SER A 17 17.08 0.46 16.10
C SER A 17 18.44 1.04 16.51
N ASP A 18 19.40 0.15 16.76
CA ASP A 18 20.79 0.51 17.02
C ASP A 18 21.45 1.10 15.77
N ASP A 19 22.47 1.95 15.95
CA ASP A 19 23.13 2.66 14.85
C ASP A 19 23.93 1.72 13.92
N ASP A 20 24.27 0.52 14.38
CA ASP A 20 24.97 -0.54 13.65
C ASP A 20 24.07 -1.73 13.27
N ALA A 21 22.74 -1.55 13.36
CA ALA A 21 21.78 -2.58 12.96
C ALA A 21 21.94 -2.97 11.48
N VAL A 22 21.98 -4.27 11.21
CA VAL A 22 22.06 -4.82 9.85
C VAL A 22 20.70 -5.41 9.47
N PHE A 23 20.16 -4.98 8.34
CA PHE A 23 18.92 -5.51 7.77
C PHE A 23 19.23 -6.37 6.54
N ASP A 24 18.51 -7.48 6.35
CA ASP A 24 18.64 -8.30 5.13
C ASP A 24 18.24 -7.55 3.86
N THR A 25 17.37 -6.54 3.98
CA THR A 25 16.90 -5.70 2.89
C THR A 25 16.48 -4.32 3.40
N GLU A 26 16.93 -3.28 2.72
CA GLU A 26 16.51 -1.89 2.97
C GLU A 26 15.81 -1.32 1.74
N ILE A 27 14.61 -0.77 1.93
CA ILE A 27 13.82 -0.12 0.88
C ILE A 27 13.57 1.32 1.30
N LYS A 28 14.12 2.27 0.54
CA LYS A 28 13.91 3.71 0.77
C LYS A 28 12.76 4.21 -0.10
N ILE A 29 11.74 4.77 0.53
CA ILE A 29 10.56 5.31 -0.15
C ILE A 29 10.50 6.81 0.11
N ASP A 30 10.40 7.60 -0.96
CA ASP A 30 10.15 9.04 -0.86
C ASP A 30 8.66 9.29 -0.57
N ALA A 31 8.35 9.59 0.69
CA ALA A 31 6.98 9.86 1.13
C ALA A 31 6.37 11.09 0.44
N SER A 32 7.17 12.05 -0.03
CA SER A 32 6.67 13.25 -0.71
C SER A 32 6.14 12.97 -2.11
N ALA A 33 6.56 11.86 -2.72
CA ALA A 33 6.08 11.40 -4.02
C ALA A 33 4.78 10.57 -3.93
N ILE A 34 4.34 10.18 -2.73
CA ILE A 34 3.17 9.33 -2.54
C ILE A 34 1.91 10.20 -2.52
N VAL A 35 1.16 10.17 -3.62
CA VAL A 35 -0.19 10.75 -3.70
C VAL A 35 -1.21 9.87 -2.97
N PRO A 36 -2.42 10.38 -2.64
CA PRO A 36 -3.48 9.56 -2.04
C PRO A 36 -3.71 8.26 -2.81
N GLN A 37 -3.91 7.18 -2.07
CA GLN A 37 -4.06 5.82 -2.60
C GLN A 37 -5.48 5.32 -2.41
N VAL A 38 -5.95 4.47 -3.32
CA VAL A 38 -7.26 3.82 -3.26
C VAL A 38 -7.10 2.33 -3.53
N THR A 39 -7.73 1.50 -2.69
CA THR A 39 -7.90 0.08 -2.94
C THR A 39 -9.08 -0.14 -3.88
N TRP A 40 -8.86 -0.79 -5.01
CA TRP A 40 -9.89 -0.99 -6.04
C TRP A 40 -10.34 -2.45 -6.18
N GLY A 41 -9.55 -3.41 -5.67
CA GLY A 41 -9.79 -4.84 -5.86
C GLY A 41 -10.25 -5.58 -4.60
N THR A 42 -9.88 -6.87 -4.52
CA THR A 42 -10.31 -7.80 -3.46
C THR A 42 -9.18 -8.18 -2.50
N SER A 43 -7.96 -7.78 -2.80
CA SER A 43 -6.78 -7.93 -1.95
C SER A 43 -6.34 -6.55 -1.43
N PRO A 44 -5.81 -6.43 -0.20
CA PRO A 44 -5.21 -5.17 0.27
C PRO A 44 -4.07 -4.65 -0.61
N GLU A 45 -3.44 -5.52 -1.41
CA GLU A 45 -2.39 -5.15 -2.37
C GLU A 45 -2.94 -4.54 -3.67
N ASP A 46 -4.25 -4.65 -3.94
CA ASP A 46 -4.91 -4.08 -5.11
C ASP A 46 -5.12 -2.57 -4.93
N VAL A 47 -4.00 -1.84 -4.85
CA VAL A 47 -3.94 -0.41 -4.56
C VAL A 47 -3.35 0.36 -5.74
N LEU A 48 -3.90 1.54 -5.99
CA LEU A 48 -3.40 2.46 -6.99
C LEU A 48 -3.43 3.90 -6.47
N PRO A 49 -2.58 4.79 -7.02
CA PRO A 49 -2.73 6.22 -6.78
C PRO A 49 -4.09 6.70 -7.29
N ILE A 50 -4.70 7.68 -6.61
CA ILE A 50 -5.97 8.29 -7.00
C ILE A 50 -5.94 8.86 -8.42
N THR A 51 -4.75 9.16 -8.95
CA THR A 51 -4.55 9.65 -10.31
C THR A 51 -4.46 8.54 -11.37
N GLY A 52 -4.56 7.27 -10.97
CA GLY A 52 -4.40 6.10 -11.84
C GLY A 52 -5.70 5.64 -12.50
N ASN A 53 -5.62 4.49 -13.17
CA ASN A 53 -6.75 3.85 -13.83
C ASN A 53 -6.88 2.39 -13.35
N VAL A 54 -8.12 1.92 -13.22
CA VAL A 54 -8.42 0.51 -12.95
C VAL A 54 -7.65 -0.38 -13.94
N PRO A 55 -6.90 -1.40 -13.50
CA PRO A 55 -6.05 -2.18 -14.38
C PRO A 55 -6.84 -2.92 -15.46
N ASP A 56 -6.19 -3.15 -16.60
CA ASP A 56 -6.74 -3.96 -17.68
C ASP A 56 -6.05 -5.34 -17.71
N PRO A 57 -6.79 -6.44 -17.45
CA PRO A 57 -6.24 -7.79 -17.56
C PRO A 57 -5.59 -8.08 -18.92
N ALA A 58 -6.06 -7.46 -20.01
CA ALA A 58 -5.49 -7.68 -21.34
C ALA A 58 -4.04 -7.16 -21.46
N GLN A 59 -3.62 -6.24 -20.59
CA GLN A 59 -2.27 -5.66 -20.56
C GLN A 59 -1.33 -6.37 -19.56
N GLU A 60 -1.86 -7.26 -18.72
CA GLU A 60 -1.03 -8.03 -17.80
C GLU A 60 -0.44 -9.25 -18.53
N SER A 61 0.87 -9.42 -18.45
CA SER A 61 1.62 -10.49 -19.11
C SER A 61 1.59 -11.80 -18.33
N ASP A 62 1.60 -11.72 -17.00
CA ASP A 62 1.56 -12.86 -16.09
C ASP A 62 0.13 -13.47 -16.08
N PRO A 63 -0.04 -14.74 -16.50
CA PRO A 63 -1.36 -15.38 -16.53
C PRO A 63 -2.06 -15.43 -15.18
N ALA A 64 -1.31 -15.62 -14.08
CA ALA A 64 -1.88 -15.71 -12.74
C ALA A 64 -2.39 -14.35 -12.27
N LYS A 65 -1.60 -13.29 -12.47
CA LYS A 65 -2.02 -11.91 -12.17
C LYS A 65 -3.19 -11.48 -13.04
N ARG A 66 -3.15 -11.78 -14.35
CA ARG A 66 -4.26 -11.51 -15.27
C ARG A 66 -5.56 -12.11 -14.76
N GLN A 67 -5.52 -13.38 -14.33
CA GLN A 67 -6.70 -14.04 -13.79
C GLN A 67 -7.16 -13.42 -12.46
N ALA A 68 -6.24 -13.01 -11.60
CA ALA A 68 -6.55 -12.32 -10.34
C ALA A 68 -7.25 -10.97 -10.59
N ILE A 69 -6.70 -10.13 -11.47
CA ILE A 69 -7.31 -8.85 -11.87
C ILE A 69 -8.71 -9.09 -12.43
N SER A 70 -8.88 -10.03 -13.38
CA SER A 70 -10.20 -10.34 -13.96
C SER A 70 -11.23 -10.74 -12.90
N ARG A 71 -10.84 -11.52 -11.89
CA ARG A 71 -11.76 -11.89 -10.79
C ARG A 71 -12.08 -10.69 -9.91
N ALA A 72 -11.10 -9.88 -9.56
CA ALA A 72 -11.30 -8.67 -8.75
C ALA A 72 -12.26 -7.69 -9.45
N LEU A 73 -12.06 -7.44 -10.75
CA LEU A 73 -12.93 -6.56 -11.53
C LEU A 73 -14.36 -7.08 -11.61
N ASN A 74 -14.55 -8.38 -11.86
CA ASN A 74 -15.88 -8.98 -11.89
C ASN A 74 -16.58 -8.89 -10.53
N TYR A 75 -15.85 -9.16 -9.44
CA TYR A 75 -16.39 -9.07 -8.09
C TYR A 75 -16.78 -7.62 -7.72
N MET A 76 -15.91 -6.67 -8.02
CA MET A 76 -16.10 -5.25 -7.68
C MET A 76 -17.06 -4.53 -8.64
N GLY A 77 -17.41 -5.15 -9.77
CA GLY A 77 -18.22 -4.52 -10.82
C GLY A 77 -17.52 -3.36 -11.51
N LEU A 78 -16.19 -3.43 -11.67
CA LEU A 78 -15.37 -2.37 -12.24
C LEU A 78 -15.03 -2.65 -13.70
N THR A 79 -15.06 -1.59 -14.52
CA THR A 79 -14.64 -1.65 -15.93
C THR A 79 -13.13 -1.34 -16.04
N PRO A 80 -12.34 -2.16 -16.79
CA PRO A 80 -10.95 -1.86 -17.10
C PRO A 80 -10.74 -0.44 -17.63
N GLY A 81 -9.64 0.21 -17.24
CA GLY A 81 -9.27 1.54 -17.70
C GLY A 81 -10.07 2.70 -17.09
N THR A 82 -11.06 2.42 -16.24
CA THR A 82 -11.82 3.47 -15.53
C THR A 82 -10.86 4.35 -14.72
N PRO A 83 -10.83 5.68 -14.93
CA PRO A 83 -10.01 6.57 -14.12
C PRO A 83 -10.47 6.58 -12.67
N LEU A 84 -9.53 6.46 -11.74
CA LEU A 84 -9.75 6.77 -10.33
C LEU A 84 -9.85 8.30 -10.20
N LYS A 85 -10.78 8.81 -9.41
CA LYS A 85 -11.04 10.25 -9.23
C LYS A 85 -11.55 10.53 -7.83
#